data_AF-A0A9Q6LJD1-F1
#
_entry.id   AF-A0A9Q6LJD1-F1
#
_cell.length_a   1.000
_cell.length_b   1.000
_cell.length_c   1.000
_cell.angle_alpha   90.00
_cell.angle_beta   90.00
_cell.angle_gamma   90.00
#
_symmetry.space_group_name_H-M   'P 1'
#
loop_
_entity.id
_entity.type
_entity.pdbx_description
1 polymer ?
#
loop_
_entity_poly.entity_id
_entity_poly.type
_entity_poly.pdbx_seq_one_letter_code
_entity_poly.pdbx_strand_id
1 'polypeptide(L)'
;MPDAQPTAKCQSGDALFKKAIAQPYVKSPRVVNVDKHASFPPAHQKAKDEGLFSSQCKLRRVKYLNNCIENDHKAVKRKSRFRQWYQSLSTARPTIDIMEAMRMVQKGQLRYIKKTEYLCPKSAH
;
A
#
# COMPACT_ATOMS: atom_id res chain seq x y z
N MET A 1 28.44 20.02 -11.83
CA MET A 1 27.78 18.71 -11.60
C MET A 1 26.36 18.87 -12.12
N PRO A 2 25.94 18.22 -13.22
CA PRO A 2 24.58 18.41 -13.71
C PRO A 2 23.62 17.60 -12.84
N ASP A 3 22.64 18.30 -12.27
CA ASP A 3 21.56 17.73 -11.46
C ASP A 3 20.76 16.72 -12.28
N ALA A 4 20.69 15.48 -11.77
CA ALA A 4 19.97 14.39 -12.43
C ALA A 4 18.46 14.67 -12.41
N GLN A 5 17.94 15.19 -13.53
CA GLN A 5 16.51 15.43 -13.69
C GLN A 5 15.68 14.14 -13.56
N PRO A 6 14.49 14.18 -12.94
CA PRO A 6 13.58 13.04 -12.88
C PRO A 6 13.15 12.61 -14.27
N THR A 7 13.66 11.47 -14.75
CA THR A 7 13.05 10.84 -15.94
C THR A 7 11.58 10.50 -15.61
N ALA A 8 10.66 10.73 -16.56
CA ALA A 8 9.21 10.59 -16.38
C ALA A 8 8.76 9.21 -15.81
N LYS A 9 9.59 8.17 -15.91
CA LYS A 9 9.36 6.85 -15.33
C LYS A 9 9.44 6.82 -13.78
N CYS A 10 10.19 7.73 -13.17
CA CYS A 10 10.39 7.79 -11.71
C CYS A 10 9.15 8.29 -10.95
N GLN A 11 8.27 9.06 -11.61
CA GLN A 11 7.10 9.68 -10.97
C GLN A 11 6.14 8.64 -10.34
N SER A 12 6.02 7.47 -10.96
CA SER A 12 5.15 6.39 -10.49
C SER A 12 5.63 5.78 -9.16
N GLY A 13 6.94 5.59 -8.99
CA GLY A 13 7.52 5.03 -7.75
C GLY A 13 7.43 6.03 -6.60
N ASP A 14 7.71 7.30 -6.88
CA ASP A 14 7.68 8.39 -5.90
C ASP A 14 6.28 8.55 -5.29
N ALA A 15 5.24 8.57 -6.12
CA ALA A 15 3.85 8.68 -5.68
C ALA A 15 3.41 7.49 -4.81
N LEU A 16 3.88 6.28 -5.14
CA LEU A 16 3.57 5.08 -4.35
C LEU A 16 4.20 5.13 -2.95
N PHE A 17 5.47 5.55 -2.84
CA PHE A 17 6.12 5.70 -1.54
C PHE A 17 5.45 6.78 -0.68
N LYS A 18 5.11 7.93 -1.28
CA LYS A 18 4.37 9.00 -0.58
C LYS A 18 3.03 8.51 -0.06
N LYS A 19 2.27 7.77 -0.89
CA LYS A 19 0.99 7.18 -0.48
C LYS A 19 1.14 6.13 0.62
N ALA A 20 2.20 5.31 0.58
CA ALA A 20 2.45 4.31 1.60
C ALA A 20 2.77 4.94 2.96
N ILE A 21 3.55 6.03 2.99
CA ILE A 21 3.95 6.73 4.22
C ILE A 21 2.81 7.58 4.79
N ALA A 22 1.93 8.11 3.93
CA ALA A 22 0.77 8.88 4.37
C ALA A 22 -0.25 8.08 5.19
N GLN A 23 -0.12 6.75 5.26
CA GLN A 23 -1.00 5.92 6.07
C GLN A 23 -0.68 6.07 7.56
N PRO A 24 -1.69 6.30 8.43
CA PRO A 24 -1.49 6.67 9.84
C PRO A 24 -0.81 5.57 10.68
N TYR A 25 -0.84 4.33 10.22
CA TYR A 25 -0.26 3.17 10.90
C TYR A 25 1.15 2.81 10.41
N VAL A 26 1.69 3.53 9.42
CA VAL A 26 3.01 3.22 8.84
C VAL A 26 4.08 4.03 9.56
N LYS A 27 4.95 3.33 10.29
CA LYS A 27 6.21 3.88 10.83
C LYS A 27 7.29 3.83 9.75
N SER A 28 8.30 4.70 9.86
CA SER A 28 9.43 4.70 8.92
C SER A 28 10.04 3.29 8.80
N PRO A 29 9.94 2.63 7.64
CA PRO A 29 10.33 1.24 7.49
C PRO A 29 11.85 1.10 7.50
N ARG A 30 12.36 0.05 8.17
CA ARG A 30 13.78 -0.32 8.09
C ARG A 30 14.15 -0.95 6.75
N VAL A 31 13.18 -1.62 6.11
CA VAL A 31 13.37 -2.35 4.87
C VAL A 31 12.10 -2.24 4.03
N VAL A 32 12.24 -1.88 2.76
CA VAL A 32 11.14 -1.85 1.78
C VAL A 32 11.36 -2.97 0.78
N ASN A 33 10.40 -3.89 0.66
CA ASN A 33 10.42 -4.93 -0.37
C ASN A 33 9.65 -4.46 -1.61
N VAL A 34 10.28 -4.56 -2.77
CA VAL A 34 9.76 -3.99 -4.01
C VAL A 34 10.06 -4.91 -5.19
N ASP A 35 9.25 -4.80 -6.24
CA ASP A 35 9.48 -5.46 -7.51
C ASP A 35 10.74 -5.01 -8.24
N LYS A 36 11.21 -5.85 -9.15
CA LYS A 36 12.40 -5.62 -9.97
C LYS A 36 12.21 -4.51 -11.02
N HIS A 37 11.12 -3.76 -10.95
CA HIS A 37 10.83 -2.66 -11.85
C HIS A 37 11.83 -1.51 -11.68
N ALA A 38 12.25 -0.92 -12.81
CA ALA A 38 13.32 0.06 -12.87
C ALA A 38 13.00 1.42 -12.23
N SER A 39 11.72 1.73 -11.98
CA SER A 39 11.30 2.99 -11.35
C SER A 39 11.57 3.06 -9.85
N PHE A 40 11.75 1.92 -9.17
CA PHE A 40 11.84 1.89 -7.71
C PHE A 40 13.21 2.24 -7.13
N PRO A 41 14.36 1.83 -7.71
CA PRO A 41 15.66 2.28 -7.25
C PRO A 41 15.85 3.81 -7.23
N PRO A 42 15.53 4.57 -8.31
CA PRO A 42 15.65 6.02 -8.28
C PRO A 42 14.62 6.66 -7.33
N ALA A 43 13.40 6.11 -7.24
CA ALA A 43 12.39 6.60 -6.33
C ALA A 43 12.75 6.39 -4.85
N HIS A 44 13.43 5.28 -4.53
CA HIS A 44 13.92 5.00 -3.19
C HIS A 44 15.03 5.96 -2.78
N GLN A 45 15.91 6.32 -3.72
CA GLN A 45 16.97 7.30 -3.46
C GLN A 45 16.37 8.68 -3.17
N LYS A 46 15.46 9.15 -4.03
CA LYS A 46 14.74 10.40 -3.78
C LYS A 46 13.98 10.41 -2.46
N ALA A 47 13.32 9.30 -2.11
CA ALA A 47 12.63 9.20 -0.82
C ALA A 47 13.59 9.27 0.39
N LYS A 48 14.87 8.88 0.23
CA LYS A 48 15.90 9.13 1.25
C LYS A 48 16.30 10.60 1.28
N ASP A 49 16.50 11.20 0.12
CA ASP A 49 16.93 12.59 -0.02
C ASP A 49 15.84 13.57 0.50
N GLU A 50 14.55 13.25 0.26
CA GLU A 50 13.38 13.97 0.80
C GLU A 50 13.14 13.71 2.31
N GLY A 51 13.91 12.81 2.95
CA GLY A 51 13.75 12.47 4.38
C GLY A 51 12.52 11.60 4.70
N LEU A 52 11.83 11.07 3.69
CA LEU A 52 10.67 10.17 3.85
C LEU A 52 11.08 8.83 4.46
N PHE A 53 12.27 8.34 4.12
CA PHE A 53 12.86 7.13 4.70
C PHE A 53 14.11 7.45 5.51
N SER A 54 14.35 6.66 6.56
CA SER A 54 15.65 6.68 7.26
C SER A 54 16.79 6.38 6.29
N SER A 55 17.95 7.01 6.49
CA SER A 55 19.18 6.75 5.72
C SER A 55 19.57 5.27 5.70
N GLN A 56 19.27 4.55 6.79
CA GLN A 56 19.49 3.11 6.95
C GLN A 56 18.47 2.22 6.24
N CYS A 57 17.43 2.79 5.62
CA CYS A 57 16.39 2.03 4.95
C CYS A 57 16.93 1.27 3.73
N LYS A 58 16.79 -0.06 3.74
CA LYS A 58 17.28 -0.94 2.68
C LYS A 58 16.16 -1.32 1.70
N LEU A 59 16.46 -1.22 0.40
CA LEU A 59 15.59 -1.73 -0.65
C LEU A 59 15.88 -3.22 -0.90
N ARG A 60 14.86 -4.07 -0.82
CA ARG A 60 14.93 -5.50 -1.15
C ARG A 60 14.15 -5.79 -2.42
N ARG A 61 14.76 -6.54 -3.35
CA ARG A 61 14.16 -6.96 -4.64
C ARG A 61 14.15 -8.48 -4.75
N VAL A 62 13.46 -9.14 -3.81
CA VAL A 62 13.55 -10.59 -3.63
C VAL A 62 12.32 -11.29 -4.23
N LYS A 63 12.54 -12.22 -5.16
CA LYS A 63 11.47 -12.87 -5.94
C LYS A 63 10.44 -13.60 -5.06
N TYR A 64 10.88 -14.35 -4.04
CA TYR A 64 9.94 -15.14 -3.24
C TYR A 64 9.02 -14.27 -2.38
N LEU A 65 9.48 -13.11 -1.88
CA LEU A 65 8.63 -12.16 -1.16
C LEU A 65 7.62 -11.50 -2.09
N ASN A 66 8.01 -11.26 -3.34
CA ASN A 66 7.10 -10.78 -4.36
C ASN A 66 6.03 -11.80 -4.71
N ASN A 67 6.37 -13.09 -4.78
CA ASN A 67 5.38 -14.14 -5.02
C ASN A 67 4.27 -14.12 -3.96
N CYS A 68 4.58 -13.82 -2.69
CA CYS A 68 3.56 -13.68 -1.63
C CYS A 68 2.60 -12.51 -1.90
N ILE A 69 3.14 -11.35 -2.30
CA ILE A 69 2.35 -10.16 -2.65
C ILE A 69 1.50 -10.43 -3.90
N GLU A 70 2.09 -11.02 -4.94
CA GLU A 70 1.40 -11.42 -6.16
C GLU A 70 0.26 -12.40 -5.88
N ASN A 71 0.49 -13.39 -5.01
CA ASN A 71 -0.54 -14.34 -4.64
C ASN A 71 -1.69 -13.68 -3.86
N ASP A 72 -1.37 -12.70 -3.01
CA ASP A 72 -2.39 -11.89 -2.37
C ASP A 72 -3.28 -11.18 -3.41
N HIS A 73 -2.64 -10.50 -4.37
CA HIS A 73 -3.34 -9.81 -5.46
C HIS A 73 -4.17 -10.75 -6.32
N LYS A 74 -3.71 -11.99 -6.58
CA LYS A 74 -4.47 -12.98 -7.37
C LYS A 74 -5.83 -13.28 -6.75
N ALA A 75 -5.94 -13.34 -5.43
CA ALA A 75 -7.22 -13.60 -4.79
C ALA A 75 -8.18 -12.40 -4.92
N VAL A 76 -7.70 -11.17 -4.74
CA VAL A 76 -8.51 -9.95 -4.90
C VAL A 76 -8.96 -9.81 -6.35
N LYS A 77 -8.05 -9.97 -7.31
CA LYS A 77 -8.34 -9.94 -8.76
C LYS A 77 -9.35 -11.02 -9.16
N ARG A 78 -9.20 -12.25 -8.64
CA ARG A 78 -10.14 -13.35 -8.93
C ARG A 78 -11.56 -13.04 -8.45
N LYS A 79 -11.71 -12.51 -7.24
CA LYS A 79 -13.02 -12.11 -6.69
C LYS A 79 -13.64 -10.93 -7.46
N SER A 80 -12.82 -9.95 -7.85
CA SER A 80 -13.29 -8.82 -8.67
C SER A 80 -13.73 -9.25 -10.07
N ARG A 81 -12.99 -10.17 -10.72
CA ARG A 81 -13.35 -10.74 -12.02
C ARG A 81 -14.65 -11.54 -11.97
N PHE A 82 -14.89 -12.30 -10.90
CA PHE A 82 -16.13 -13.09 -10.74
C PHE A 82 -17.37 -12.20 -10.58
N ARG A 83 -17.22 -10.97 -10.09
CA ARG A 83 -18.31 -10.01 -9.88
C ARG A 83 -18.60 -9.08 -11.08
N GLN A 84 -18.12 -9.41 -12.28
CA GLN A 84 -18.30 -8.61 -13.52
C GLN A 84 -17.82 -7.14 -13.42
N TRP A 85 -16.68 -6.93 -12.75
CA TRP A 85 -16.09 -5.61 -12.54
C TRP A 85 -16.98 -4.65 -11.75
N TYR A 86 -16.37 -3.65 -11.14
CA TYR A 86 -17.13 -2.61 -10.46
C TYR A 86 -17.64 -1.62 -11.51
N GLN A 87 -18.94 -1.33 -11.49
CA GLN A 87 -19.58 -0.44 -12.47
C GLN A 87 -19.02 1.00 -12.41
N SER A 88 -18.45 1.41 -11.26
CA SER A 88 -17.83 2.72 -11.07
C SER A 88 -16.66 2.65 -10.06
N LEU A 89 -15.77 3.63 -10.11
CA LEU A 89 -14.69 3.75 -9.13
C LEU A 89 -15.20 4.09 -7.71
N SER A 90 -16.33 4.81 -7.61
CA SER A 90 -16.95 5.15 -6.33
C SER A 90 -17.50 3.93 -5.62
N THR A 91 -18.03 2.94 -6.36
CA THR A 91 -18.49 1.66 -5.81
C THR A 91 -17.34 0.67 -5.61
N ALA A 92 -16.29 0.74 -6.45
CA ALA A 92 -15.12 -0.14 -6.37
C ALA A 92 -14.36 0.01 -5.05
N ARG A 93 -14.04 1.25 -4.67
CA ARG A 93 -13.22 1.58 -3.48
C ARG A 93 -13.77 0.97 -2.18
N PRO A 94 -15.01 1.30 -1.73
CA PRO A 94 -15.54 0.75 -0.49
C PRO A 94 -15.69 -0.77 -0.54
N THR A 95 -15.96 -1.35 -1.72
CA THR A 95 -16.05 -2.81 -1.87
C THR A 95 -14.69 -3.49 -1.69
N ILE A 96 -13.63 -2.91 -2.26
CA ILE A 96 -12.26 -3.40 -2.08
C ILE A 96 -11.84 -3.27 -0.61
N ASP A 97 -12.14 -2.14 0.03
CA ASP A 97 -11.79 -1.90 1.44
C ASP A 97 -12.46 -2.93 2.37
N ILE A 98 -13.75 -3.22 2.18
CA ILE A 98 -14.46 -4.26 2.95
C ILE A 98 -13.86 -5.64 2.67
N MET A 99 -13.54 -5.97 1.41
CA MET A 99 -12.93 -7.25 1.05
C MET A 99 -11.54 -7.42 1.69
N GLU A 100 -10.75 -6.36 1.75
CA GLU A 100 -9.45 -6.35 2.42
C GLU A 100 -9.62 -6.51 3.94
N ALA A 101 -10.54 -5.77 4.56
CA ALA A 101 -10.86 -5.91 5.98
C ALA A 101 -11.29 -7.33 6.34
N MET A 102 -12.22 -7.93 5.59
CA MET A 102 -12.64 -9.32 5.78
C MET A 102 -11.45 -10.29 5.65
N ARG A 103 -10.53 -10.02 4.73
CA ARG A 103 -9.34 -10.87 4.54
C ARG A 103 -8.34 -10.71 5.68
N MET A 104 -8.16 -9.52 6.22
CA MET A 104 -7.35 -9.28 7.42
C MET A 104 -7.91 -10.03 8.63
N VAL A 105 -9.24 -10.05 8.79
CA VAL A 105 -9.93 -10.86 9.81
C VAL A 105 -9.64 -12.35 9.61
N GLN A 106 -9.86 -12.87 8.39
CA GLN A 106 -9.64 -14.29 8.06
C GLN A 106 -8.19 -14.74 8.28
N LYS A 107 -7.21 -13.85 8.06
CA LYS A 107 -5.79 -14.13 8.29
C LYS A 107 -5.34 -13.93 9.75
N GLY A 108 -6.22 -13.49 10.64
CA GLY A 108 -5.86 -13.17 12.03
C GLY A 108 -4.87 -12.00 12.15
N GLN A 109 -4.88 -11.07 11.19
CA GLN A 109 -3.94 -9.93 11.16
C GLN A 109 -4.38 -8.78 12.08
N LEU A 110 -5.59 -8.84 12.63
CA LEU A 110 -6.12 -7.88 13.60
C LEU A 110 -5.52 -8.16 14.98
N ARG A 111 -4.46 -7.43 15.34
CA ARG A 111 -3.92 -7.43 16.71
C ARG A 111 -4.58 -6.29 17.49
N TYR A 112 -5.34 -6.65 18.53
CA TYR A 112 -6.02 -5.75 19.46
C TYR A 112 -6.91 -4.70 18.80
N ILE A 113 -8.12 -5.10 18.41
CA ILE A 113 -9.22 -4.13 18.28
C ILE A 113 -9.70 -3.84 19.71
N LYS A 114 -9.39 -2.65 20.26
CA LYS A 114 -10.21 -2.13 21.36
C LYS A 114 -11.61 -1.96 20.81
N LYS A 115 -12.60 -2.58 21.45
CA LYS A 115 -14.02 -2.44 21.12
C LYS A 115 -14.41 -0.97 21.27
N THR A 116 -14.23 -0.16 20.24
CA THR A 116 -14.89 1.13 20.11
C THR A 116 -16.31 0.84 19.72
N GLU A 117 -17.23 1.13 20.65
CA GLU A 117 -18.66 1.12 20.43
C GLU A 117 -18.99 2.06 19.27
N TYR A 118 -19.28 1.50 18.10
CA TYR A 118 -20.02 2.21 17.07
C TYR A 118 -21.48 2.26 17.51
N LEU A 119 -21.77 3.05 18.54
CA LEU A 119 -23.12 3.47 18.87
C LEU A 119 -23.35 4.81 18.18
N CYS A 120 -24.24 4.76 17.19
CA CYS A 120 -24.95 5.88 16.58
C CYS A 120 -25.10 7.05 17.57
N PRO A 121 -24.75 8.31 17.21
CA PRO A 121 -25.12 9.44 18.04
C PRO A 121 -26.65 9.44 18.09
N LYS A 122 -27.24 9.10 19.24
CA LYS A 122 -28.65 9.37 19.48
C LYS A 122 -28.80 10.88 19.35
N SER A 123 -29.47 11.30 18.29
CA SER A 123 -30.05 12.62 18.15
C SER A 123 -30.82 12.94 19.43
N ALA A 124 -30.33 13.91 20.20
CA ALA A 124 -31.09 14.50 21.28
C ALA A 124 -32.18 15.38 20.66
N HIS A 125 -33.44 15.02 20.91
CA HIS A 125 -34.56 15.96 20.85
C HIS A 125 -34.58 16.79 22.13
#